data_AF-A0A0U2MWA7-F1
#
_entry.id   AF-A0A0U2MWA7-F1
#
_cell.length_a   1.000
_cell.length_b   1.000
_cell.length_c   1.000
_cell.angle_alpha   90.00
_cell.angle_beta   90.00
_cell.angle_gamma   90.00
#
_symmetry.space_group_name_H-M   'P 1'
#
loop_
_entity.id
_entity.type
_entity.pdbx_description
1 polymer ?
#
loop_
_entity_poly.entity_id
_entity_poly.type
_entity_poly.pdbx_seq_one_letter_code
_entity_poly.pdbx_strand_id
1 'polypeptide(L)' 'MSDGNRIQCKTCKDIIQSMKRHDYIQCGCGKIAIDGGSSYQKISFPSYPTEDWVEFDQDKFE' A
#
# COMPACT_ATOMS: atom_id res chain seq x y z
N MET A 1 9.10 9.08 -14.16
CA MET A 1 9.24 9.10 -12.69
C MET A 1 8.28 8.03 -12.22
N SER A 2 8.77 6.92 -11.65
CA SER A 2 7.88 5.83 -11.26
C SER A 2 6.95 6.34 -10.17
N ASP A 3 5.66 6.44 -10.51
CA ASP A 3 4.61 6.81 -9.59
C ASP A 3 4.62 5.84 -8.40
N GLY A 4 4.45 6.37 -7.19
CA GLY A 4 4.72 5.67 -5.95
C GLY A 4 3.96 4.35 -5.76
N ASN A 5 4.38 3.53 -4.80
CA ASN A 5 3.76 2.23 -4.55
C ASN A 5 2.31 2.40 -4.07
N ARG A 6 1.40 1.61 -4.64
CA ARG A 6 -0.05 1.68 -4.41
C ARG A 6 -0.60 0.31 -4.01
N ILE A 7 -1.54 0.30 -3.06
CA ILE A 7 -2.24 -0.90 -2.60
C ILE A 7 -3.70 -0.59 -2.28
N GLN A 8 -4.55 -1.62 -2.31
CA GLN A 8 -5.95 -1.52 -1.92
C GLN A 8 -6.25 -2.38 -0.68
N CYS A 9 -7.04 -1.84 0.24
CA CYS A 9 -7.53 -2.56 1.41
C CYS A 9 -8.69 -3.49 1.04
N LYS A 10 -8.55 -4.79 1.29
CA LYS A 10 -9.63 -5.75 1.05
C LYS A 10 -10.84 -5.55 1.98
N THR A 11 -10.64 -4.95 3.17
CA THR A 11 -11.71 -4.66 4.13
C THR A 11 -12.54 -3.44 3.75
N CYS A 12 -11.94 -2.25 3.66
CA CYS A 12 -12.69 -1.00 3.43
C CYS A 12 -12.70 -0.53 1.98
N LYS A 13 -11.97 -1.22 1.09
CA LYS A 13 -11.81 -0.88 -0.33
C LYS A 13 -11.06 0.41 -0.63
N ASP A 14 -10.57 1.11 0.39
CA ASP A 14 -9.68 2.26 0.21
C ASP A 14 -8.41 1.88 -0.53
N ILE A 15 -8.02 2.79 -1.41
CA ILE A 15 -6.79 2.72 -2.17
C ILE A 15 -5.85 3.78 -1.62
N ILE A 16 -4.65 3.35 -1.23
CA ILE A 16 -3.61 4.21 -0.65
C ILE A 16 -2.33 4.11 -1.47
N GLN A 17 -1.61 5.23 -1.60
CA GLN A 17 -0.38 5.32 -2.38
C GLN A 17 0.69 6.08 -1.59
N SER A 18 1.88 5.50 -1.48
CA SER A 18 3.06 6.13 -0.90
C SER A 18 3.93 6.68 -2.02
N MET A 19 4.18 8.00 -2.04
CA MET A 19 4.87 8.72 -3.12
C MET A 19 6.33 9.04 -2.81
N LYS A 20 6.70 9.16 -1.52
CA LYS A 20 8.06 9.53 -1.10
C LYS A 20 8.66 8.47 -0.17
N ARG A 21 9.99 8.47 -0.03
CA ARG A 21 10.73 7.51 0.82
C ARG A 21 10.19 7.42 2.26
N HIS A 22 9.64 8.49 2.80
CA HIS A 22 9.03 8.54 4.13
C HIS A 22 7.64 9.16 4.00
N ASP A 23 6.69 8.34 3.60
CA ASP A 23 5.32 8.72 3.27
C ASP A 23 4.36 7.61 3.72
N TYR A 24 4.11 7.61 5.03
CA TYR A 24 3.23 6.65 5.69
C TYR A 24 1.77 7.04 5.47
N ILE A 25 1.06 6.23 4.69
CA ILE A 25 -0.37 6.40 4.41
C ILE A 25 -1.12 5.19 4.94
N GLN A 26 -2.18 5.43 5.72
CA GLN A 26 -3.04 4.40 6.29
C GLN A 26 -4.42 4.44 5.62
N CYS A 27 -5.05 3.28 5.41
CA CYS A 27 -6.44 3.24 4.94
C CYS A 27 -7.41 3.74 6.02
N GLY A 28 -8.62 4.11 5.63
CA GLY A 28 -9.64 4.68 6.52
C GLY A 28 -10.13 3.74 7.62
N CYS A 29 -10.03 2.42 7.43
CA CYS A 29 -10.33 1.46 8.51
C CYS A 29 -9.14 1.12 9.41
N GLY A 30 -7.96 1.68 9.14
CA GLY A 30 -6.76 1.50 9.95
C GLY A 30 -6.06 0.15 9.82
N LYS A 31 -6.64 -0.83 9.11
CA LYS A 31 -6.10 -2.20 9.05
C LYS A 31 -4.83 -2.33 8.22
N ILE A 32 -4.66 -1.48 7.21
CA ILE A 32 -3.47 -1.51 6.36
C ILE A 32 -2.83 -0.13 6.24
N ALA A 33 -1.52 -0.11 6.01
CA ALA A 33 -0.76 1.10 5.70
C ALA A 33 0.39 0.79 4.74
N ILE A 34 0.83 1.79 3.97
CA ILE A 34 1.97 1.72 3.05
C ILE A 34 2.96 2.86 3.29
N ASP A 35 4.26 2.58 3.13
CA ASP A 35 5.36 3.54 3.22
C ASP A 35 6.49 3.17 2.24
N GLY A 36 7.34 4.15 1.91
CA GLY A 36 8.60 3.95 1.19
C GLY A 36 8.66 4.53 -0.22
N GLY A 37 7.58 5.11 -0.73
CA GLY A 37 7.57 5.72 -2.05
C GLY A 37 7.98 4.71 -3.12
N SER A 38 8.73 5.16 -4.12
CA SER A 38 9.38 4.27 -5.11
C SER A 38 10.73 3.72 -4.64
N SER A 39 11.16 4.02 -3.40
CA SER A 39 12.44 3.57 -2.84
C SER A 39 12.36 2.17 -2.24
N TYR A 40 11.28 1.88 -1.53
CA TYR A 40 10.97 0.56 -0.98
C TYR A 40 9.45 0.43 -0.80
N GLN A 41 8.98 -0.80 -0.67
CA GLN A 41 7.58 -1.07 -0.33
C GLN A 41 7.51 -1.70 1.05
N LYS A 42 7.00 -0.94 2.02
CA LYS A 42 6.71 -1.45 3.36
C LYS A 42 5.22 -1.39 3.61
N ILE A 43 4.65 -2.50 4.05
CA ILE A 43 3.21 -2.64 4.28
C ILE A 43 2.99 -3.10 5.71
N SER A 44 2.09 -2.42 6.42
CA SER A 44 1.57 -2.88 7.71
C SER A 44 0.22 -3.55 7.48
N PHE A 45 0.01 -4.71 8.07
CA PHE A 45 -1.24 -5.47 8.01
C PHE A 45 -1.40 -6.32 9.29
N PRO A 46 -2.60 -6.80 9.63
CA PRO A 46 -2.88 -7.39 10.93
C PRO A 46 -2.24 -8.76 11.18
N SER A 47 -2.22 -9.64 10.18
CA SER A 47 -1.64 -10.99 10.31
C SER A 47 -1.30 -11.59 8.94
N TYR A 48 -0.38 -12.55 8.90
CA TYR A 48 -0.13 -13.33 7.70
C TYR A 48 -1.31 -14.25 7.37
N PRO A 49 -1.55 -14.54 6.09
CA PRO A 49 -0.84 -14.02 4.91
C PRO A 49 -1.26 -12.58 4.53
N THR A 50 -0.38 -11.83 3.87
CA THR A 50 -0.62 -10.42 3.48
C THR A 50 -1.80 -10.28 2.52
N GLU A 51 -1.99 -11.29 1.68
CA GLU A 51 -3.00 -11.35 0.62
C GLU A 51 -4.43 -11.37 1.19
N ASP A 52 -4.63 -11.69 2.46
CA ASP A 52 -5.95 -11.62 3.10
C ASP A 52 -6.43 -10.17 3.31
N TRP A 53 -5.48 -9.22 3.36
CA TRP A 53 -5.76 -7.83 3.73
C TRP A 53 -5.54 -6.84 2.59
N VAL A 54 -4.63 -7.18 1.68
CA VAL A 54 -4.12 -6.27 0.67
C VAL A 54 -4.31 -6.85 -0.73
N GLU A 55 -4.72 -6.00 -1.65
CA GLU A 55 -4.62 -6.24 -3.09
C GLU A 55 -3.54 -5.32 -3.65
N PHE A 56 -2.56 -5.92 -4.33
CA PHE A 56 -1.44 -5.21 -4.92
C PHE A 56 -1.81 -4.74 -6.31
N ASP A 57 -1.64 -3.46 -6.57
CA ASP A 57 -1.78 -2.91 -7.91
C ASP A 57 -0.60 -3.38 -8.76
N GLN A 58 -0.84 -4.33 -9.68
CA GLN A 58 0.19 -4.92 -10.55
C GLN A 58 0.48 -4.08 -11.78
N ASP A 59 -0.28 -3.00 -12.02
CA ASP A 59 -0.06 -2.09 -13.14
C ASP A 59 1.10 -1.14 -12.83
N LYS A 60 2.32 -1.70 -12.81
CA LYS A 60 3.57 -0.95 -12.99
C LYS A 60 3.61 -0.51 -14.45
N PHE A 61 3.09 0.68 -14.75
CA PHE A 61 3.23 1.31 -16.07
C PHE A 61 4.70 1.32 -16.51
N GLU A 62 4.92 0.94 -17.78
CA GLU A 62 6.20 0.96 -18.53
C GLU A 62 6.98 2.28 -18.40
#